data_AF-A0A4Q0NQR8-F1
#
_entry.id   AF-A0A4Q0NQR8-F1
#
_cell.length_a   1.000
_cell.length_b   1.000
_cell.length_c   1.000
_cell.angle_alpha   90.00
_cell.angle_beta   90.00
_cell.angle_gamma   90.00
#
_symmetry.space_group_name_H-M   'P 1'
#
loop_
_entity.id
_entity.type
_entity.pdbx_description
1 polymer ?
#
loop_
_entity_poly.entity_id
_entity_poly.type
_entity_poly.pdbx_seq_one_letter_code
_entity_poly.pdbx_strand_id
1 'polypeptide(L)'
;MTDQNVANGNSLFTETNAKFGLQGDFNNFSLDGSSNESVVFSGDLSISSFSPSIHKVNQIGELKYLIGSDLSSDQFVVYPKPFTNTYQEILDAIKEGKSITDLLTKSVKDNLDIAYAAYLNGDTAKVSDYVELLEAIYFPLKLAYFATKDTMVVSQDITVSGEDPVVLNCNGIKFSGTSGISSETQLTVISETMIK
;
A
#
# COMPACT_ATOMS: atom_id res chain seq x y z
N MET A 1 -11.55 -24.68 -38.11
CA MET A 1 -10.23 -24.05 -37.92
C MET A 1 -10.26 -23.45 -36.52
N THR A 2 -9.47 -24.04 -35.64
CA THR A 2 -9.27 -23.62 -34.25
C THR A 2 -8.36 -22.41 -34.23
N ASP A 3 -8.91 -21.22 -34.01
CA ASP A 3 -8.11 -20.09 -33.55
C ASP A 3 -8.07 -20.13 -32.03
N GLN A 4 -7.08 -20.87 -31.54
CA GLN A 4 -6.52 -20.68 -30.22
C GLN A 4 -5.84 -19.31 -30.20
N ASN A 5 -6.59 -18.26 -29.86
CA ASN A 5 -5.99 -17.03 -29.37
C ASN A 5 -5.66 -17.26 -27.90
N VAL A 6 -4.54 -17.94 -27.65
CA VAL A 6 -3.95 -18.06 -26.31
C VAL A 6 -3.62 -16.65 -25.88
N ALA A 7 -4.44 -16.10 -24.98
CA ALA A 7 -4.15 -14.85 -24.29
C ALA A 7 -2.93 -15.08 -23.39
N ASN A 8 -1.73 -14.93 -23.95
CA ASN A 8 -0.48 -14.81 -23.21
C ASN A 8 -0.39 -13.41 -22.57
N GLY A 9 -1.33 -13.10 -21.69
CA GLY A 9 -1.35 -11.87 -20.90
C GLY A 9 -1.48 -12.24 -19.43
N ASN A 10 -0.40 -12.11 -18.66
CA ASN A 10 -0.53 -12.15 -17.21
C ASN A 10 -1.40 -10.98 -16.79
N SER A 11 -2.49 -11.23 -16.06
CA SER A 11 -3.31 -10.17 -15.49
C SER A 11 -2.49 -9.37 -14.46
N LEU A 12 -2.84 -8.09 -14.23
CA LEU A 12 -2.17 -7.24 -13.23
C LEU A 12 -2.12 -7.92 -11.86
N PHE A 13 -3.18 -8.66 -11.54
CA PHE A 13 -3.26 -9.50 -10.35
C PHE A 13 -2.13 -10.54 -10.25
N THR A 14 -1.90 -11.28 -11.35
CA THR A 14 -0.88 -12.35 -11.41
C THR A 14 0.53 -11.76 -11.30
N GLU A 15 0.77 -10.65 -11.99
CA GLU A 15 2.06 -9.94 -11.94
C GLU A 15 2.34 -9.38 -10.54
N THR A 16 1.32 -8.83 -9.89
CA THR A 16 1.44 -8.30 -8.53
C THR A 16 1.71 -9.42 -7.53
N ASN A 17 0.99 -10.54 -7.57
CA ASN A 17 1.29 -11.70 -6.72
C ASN A 17 2.76 -12.16 -6.89
N ALA A 18 3.25 -12.19 -8.13
CA ALA A 18 4.64 -12.56 -8.41
C ALA A 18 5.65 -11.59 -7.78
N LYS A 19 5.40 -10.27 -7.78
CA LYS A 19 6.25 -9.28 -7.08
C LYS A 19 6.37 -9.58 -5.58
N PHE A 20 5.30 -10.06 -4.96
CA PHE A 20 5.27 -10.45 -3.54
C PHE A 20 5.83 -11.86 -3.28
N GLY A 21 6.35 -12.56 -4.30
CA GLY A 21 6.85 -13.93 -4.18
C GLY A 21 5.75 -14.98 -4.00
N LEU A 22 4.50 -14.63 -4.33
CA LEU A 22 3.33 -15.51 -4.22
C LEU A 22 3.04 -16.20 -5.55
N GLN A 23 2.28 -17.30 -5.49
CA GLN A 23 1.80 -17.98 -6.69
C GLN A 23 0.85 -17.05 -7.48
N GLY A 24 0.86 -17.15 -8.81
CA GLY A 24 0.07 -16.27 -9.67
C GLY A 24 -1.45 -16.31 -9.40
N ASP A 25 -1.95 -17.42 -8.88
CA ASP A 25 -3.33 -17.66 -8.46
C ASP A 25 -3.51 -17.64 -6.94
N PHE A 26 -2.59 -17.02 -6.19
CA PHE A 26 -2.73 -16.86 -4.74
C PHE A 26 -3.99 -16.05 -4.39
N ASN A 27 -4.86 -16.65 -3.58
CA ASN A 27 -6.11 -16.06 -3.10
C ASN A 27 -6.25 -16.35 -1.60
N ASN A 28 -6.48 -15.33 -0.78
CA ASN A 28 -6.70 -15.50 0.67
C ASN A 28 -7.98 -14.85 1.19
N PHE A 29 -8.79 -14.26 0.30
CA PHE A 29 -10.13 -13.81 0.64
C PHE A 29 -11.09 -13.91 -0.56
N SER A 30 -12.38 -13.86 -0.27
CA SER A 30 -13.45 -13.71 -1.25
C SER A 30 -14.55 -12.85 -0.64
N LEU A 31 -15.05 -11.89 -1.43
CA LEU A 31 -16.14 -11.01 -1.04
C LEU A 31 -17.06 -10.81 -2.25
N ASP A 32 -18.10 -11.63 -2.34
CA ASP A 32 -19.06 -11.66 -3.44
C ASP A 32 -20.34 -10.84 -3.15
N GLY A 33 -20.42 -10.26 -1.95
CA GLY A 33 -21.55 -9.47 -1.46
C GLY A 33 -22.74 -10.30 -0.97
N SER A 34 -22.55 -11.61 -0.75
CA SER A 34 -23.57 -12.48 -0.15
C SER A 34 -23.72 -12.32 1.37
N SER A 35 -22.67 -11.81 2.03
CA SER A 35 -22.65 -11.55 3.47
C SER A 35 -22.94 -10.09 3.80
N ASN A 36 -23.64 -9.86 4.90
CA ASN A 36 -23.86 -8.52 5.48
C ASN A 36 -22.99 -8.27 6.74
N GLU A 37 -22.09 -9.19 7.08
CA GLU A 37 -21.20 -9.04 8.23
C GLU A 37 -20.17 -7.93 7.96
N SER A 38 -19.82 -7.15 8.98
CA SER A 38 -18.76 -6.15 8.85
C SER A 38 -17.44 -6.81 8.49
N VAL A 39 -16.73 -6.25 7.50
CA VAL A 39 -15.46 -6.79 7.02
C VAL A 39 -14.32 -5.90 7.49
N VAL A 40 -13.29 -6.53 8.07
CA VAL A 40 -12.07 -5.86 8.54
C VAL A 40 -10.84 -6.47 7.86
N PHE A 41 -10.10 -5.66 7.10
CA PHE A 41 -8.77 -6.00 6.61
C PHE A 41 -7.72 -5.42 7.56
N SER A 42 -6.91 -6.29 8.18
CA SER A 42 -5.86 -5.89 9.10
C SER A 42 -4.68 -6.86 9.09
N GLY A 43 -3.49 -6.36 9.41
CA GLY A 43 -2.33 -7.21 9.73
C GLY A 43 -2.47 -7.98 11.05
N ASP A 44 -3.35 -7.54 11.94
CA ASP A 44 -3.65 -8.23 13.20
C ASP A 44 -4.69 -9.35 12.96
N LEU A 45 -4.20 -10.59 13.07
CA LEU A 45 -4.99 -11.82 12.90
C LEU A 45 -6.16 -11.94 13.88
N SER A 46 -6.12 -11.24 15.02
CA SER A 46 -7.18 -11.31 16.02
C SER A 46 -8.42 -10.49 15.65
N ILE A 47 -8.27 -9.50 14.77
CA ILE A 47 -9.36 -8.61 14.34
C ILE A 47 -9.69 -8.74 12.86
N SER A 48 -8.78 -9.28 12.03
CA SER A 48 -9.05 -9.37 10.60
C SER A 48 -10.06 -10.45 10.26
N SER A 49 -11.01 -10.13 9.37
CA SER A 49 -12.00 -11.07 8.83
C SER A 49 -11.38 -12.15 7.94
N PHE A 50 -10.20 -11.89 7.38
CA PHE A 50 -9.46 -12.82 6.53
C PHE A 50 -8.00 -12.91 7.01
N SER A 51 -7.33 -14.03 6.77
CA SER A 51 -5.91 -14.15 7.14
C SER A 51 -5.03 -13.45 6.11
N PRO A 52 -4.33 -12.34 6.46
CA PRO A 52 -3.38 -11.70 5.56
C PRO A 52 -2.17 -12.60 5.27
N SER A 53 -1.56 -12.40 4.11
CA SER A 53 -0.15 -12.75 3.92
C SER A 53 0.71 -11.59 4.40
N ILE A 54 1.52 -11.82 5.44
CA ILE A 54 2.40 -10.77 5.98
C ILE A 54 3.69 -10.72 5.18
N HIS A 55 3.99 -9.57 4.58
CA HIS A 55 5.20 -9.34 3.80
C HIS A 55 6.09 -8.30 4.48
N LYS A 56 7.34 -8.65 4.77
CA LYS A 56 8.30 -7.72 5.37
C LYS A 56 9.07 -6.99 4.27
N VAL A 57 9.11 -5.67 4.36
CA VAL A 57 9.85 -4.79 3.45
C VAL A 57 10.97 -4.10 4.23
N ASN A 58 12.20 -4.16 3.74
CA ASN A 58 13.35 -3.66 4.51
C ASN A 58 13.75 -2.23 4.15
N GLN A 59 13.35 -1.74 2.97
CA GLN A 59 13.75 -0.42 2.46
C GLN A 59 12.71 0.16 1.51
N ILE A 60 12.66 1.49 1.37
CA ILE A 60 11.58 2.16 0.61
C ILE A 60 11.65 1.87 -0.90
N GLY A 61 12.84 1.58 -1.43
CA GLY A 61 13.02 1.15 -2.83
C GLY A 61 12.34 -0.20 -3.13
N GLU A 62 12.37 -1.13 -2.17
CA GLU A 62 11.67 -2.41 -2.27
C GLU A 62 10.15 -2.18 -2.24
N LEU A 63 9.68 -1.29 -1.37
CA LEU A 63 8.26 -0.91 -1.33
C LEU A 63 7.79 -0.33 -2.66
N LYS A 64 8.57 0.57 -3.28
CA LYS A 64 8.25 1.15 -4.60
C LYS A 64 8.16 0.07 -5.67
N TYR A 65 9.06 -0.91 -5.66
CA TYR A 65 8.99 -2.04 -6.61
C TYR A 65 7.69 -2.84 -6.45
N LEU A 66 7.29 -3.12 -5.21
CA LEU A 66 6.10 -3.91 -4.88
C LEU A 66 4.80 -3.18 -5.22
N ILE A 67 4.64 -1.93 -4.78
CA ILE A 67 3.36 -1.20 -4.78
C ILE A 67 3.43 0.23 -5.32
N GLY A 68 4.61 0.71 -5.72
CA GLY A 68 4.77 2.02 -6.32
C GLY A 68 4.11 2.11 -7.69
N SER A 69 3.79 3.33 -8.10
CA SER A 69 3.23 3.58 -9.43
C SER A 69 4.34 3.77 -10.45
N ASP A 70 4.27 3.08 -11.59
CA ASP A 70 5.12 3.30 -12.77
C ASP A 70 4.56 4.44 -13.63
N LEU A 71 4.30 5.60 -13.03
CA LEU A 71 3.77 6.74 -13.76
C LEU A 71 4.82 7.25 -14.77
N SER A 72 4.42 7.36 -16.03
CA SER A 72 5.24 7.95 -17.09
C SER A 72 5.41 9.47 -16.93
N SER A 73 4.61 10.10 -16.08
CA SER A 73 4.66 11.51 -15.74
C SER A 73 4.33 11.73 -14.26
N ASP A 74 5.11 12.56 -13.60
CA ASP A 74 4.95 12.93 -12.19
C ASP A 74 4.24 14.28 -12.01
N GLN A 75 3.56 14.80 -13.04
CA GLN A 75 2.96 16.14 -13.03
C GLN A 75 1.86 16.34 -11.96
N PHE A 76 1.26 15.24 -11.48
CA PHE A 76 0.25 15.26 -10.43
C PHE A 76 0.81 14.86 -9.06
N VAL A 77 2.10 14.58 -8.98
CA VAL A 77 2.77 14.23 -7.73
C VAL A 77 3.10 15.52 -6.98
N VAL A 78 2.64 15.59 -5.73
CA VAL A 78 3.02 16.66 -4.81
C VAL A 78 4.36 16.29 -4.19
N TYR A 79 5.34 17.20 -4.31
CA TYR A 79 6.67 17.02 -3.72
C TYR A 79 6.78 17.70 -2.36
N PRO A 80 7.61 17.15 -1.46
CA PRO A 80 7.79 17.73 -0.13
C PRO A 80 8.49 19.08 -0.24
N LYS A 81 8.38 19.87 0.82
CA LYS A 81 9.26 21.03 1.03
C LYS A 81 10.72 20.57 1.06
N PRO A 82 11.69 21.45 0.77
CA PRO A 82 13.10 21.10 0.82
C PRO A 82 13.50 20.48 2.16
N PHE A 83 14.45 19.55 2.11
CA PHE A 83 15.06 19.00 3.31
C PHE A 83 15.78 20.13 4.09
N THR A 84 15.66 20.12 5.41
CA THR A 84 16.14 21.16 6.32
C THR A 84 16.86 20.54 7.51
N ASN A 85 17.55 21.38 8.29
CA ASN A 85 18.28 20.94 9.50
C ASN A 85 17.38 20.18 10.49
N THR A 86 16.09 20.51 10.59
CA THR A 86 15.16 19.78 11.47
C THR A 86 15.06 18.30 11.09
N TYR A 87 15.08 17.96 9.80
CA TYR A 87 15.05 16.56 9.36
C TYR A 87 16.39 15.86 9.62
N GLN A 88 17.51 16.58 9.46
CA GLN A 88 18.83 16.06 9.84
C GLN A 88 18.91 15.78 11.34
N GLU A 89 18.42 16.69 12.18
CA GLU A 89 18.36 16.52 13.64
C GLU A 89 17.54 15.28 14.04
N ILE A 90 16.43 15.01 13.35
CA ILE A 90 15.63 13.80 13.57
C ILE A 90 16.43 12.55 13.18
N LEU A 91 17.08 12.56 12.02
CA LEU A 91 17.89 11.44 11.54
C LEU A 91 19.04 11.13 12.52
N ASP A 92 19.75 12.15 12.96
CA ASP A 92 20.85 12.02 13.91
C ASP A 92 20.34 11.51 15.26
N ALA A 93 19.20 12.01 15.75
CA ALA A 93 18.57 11.51 16.96
C ALA A 93 18.21 10.01 16.86
N ILE A 94 17.69 9.53 15.73
CA ILE A 94 17.42 8.09 15.50
C ILE A 94 18.72 7.29 15.56
N LYS A 95 19.77 7.74 14.85
CA LYS A 95 21.09 7.07 14.83
C LYS A 95 21.72 6.99 16.22
N GLU A 96 21.49 7.99 17.05
CA GLU A 96 21.95 8.05 18.44
C GLU A 96 21.02 7.32 19.43
N GLY A 97 19.91 6.74 18.97
CA GLY A 97 18.92 6.04 19.81
C GLY A 97 18.12 6.96 20.72
N LYS A 98 18.02 8.25 20.39
CA LYS A 98 17.23 9.25 21.12
C LYS A 98 15.78 9.26 20.65
N SER A 99 14.88 9.64 21.55
CA SER A 99 13.47 9.85 21.19
C SER A 99 13.33 11.05 20.24
N ILE A 100 12.46 10.88 19.23
CA ILE A 100 12.14 11.91 18.23
C ILE A 100 10.72 12.50 18.39
N THR A 101 9.97 12.07 19.41
CA THR A 101 8.55 12.42 19.56
C THR A 101 8.31 13.93 19.56
N ASP A 102 9.16 14.70 20.23
CA ASP A 102 9.06 16.16 20.31
C ASP A 102 9.45 16.87 19.01
N LEU A 103 10.25 16.21 18.16
CA LEU A 103 10.69 16.73 16.86
C LEU A 103 9.64 16.47 15.77
N LEU A 104 8.82 15.42 15.91
CA LEU A 104 7.77 15.04 14.97
C LEU A 104 6.50 15.90 15.15
N THR A 105 6.64 17.20 14.96
CA THR A 105 5.48 18.12 14.87
C THR A 105 4.56 17.71 13.72
N LYS A 106 3.30 18.15 13.74
CA LYS A 106 2.34 17.86 12.66
C LYS A 106 2.90 18.27 11.28
N SER A 107 3.50 19.45 11.16
CA SER A 107 4.07 19.91 9.88
C SER A 107 5.23 19.06 9.39
N VAL A 108 6.02 18.47 10.30
CA VAL A 108 7.10 17.55 9.94
C VAL A 108 6.52 16.24 9.44
N LYS A 109 5.57 15.66 10.17
CA LYS A 109 4.88 14.43 9.76
C LYS A 109 4.19 14.58 8.41
N ASP A 110 3.40 15.64 8.23
CA ASP A 110 2.72 15.92 6.97
C ASP A 110 3.71 15.98 5.78
N ASN A 111 4.88 16.57 5.98
CA ASN A 111 5.88 16.67 4.91
C ASN A 111 6.64 15.36 4.66
N LEU A 112 6.87 14.55 5.70
CA LEU A 112 7.41 13.20 5.56
C LEU A 112 6.42 12.29 4.82
N ASP A 113 5.12 12.41 5.10
CA ASP A 113 4.07 11.67 4.39
C ASP A 113 4.04 12.05 2.91
N ILE A 114 4.21 13.35 2.59
CA ILE A 114 4.36 13.81 1.20
C ILE A 114 5.63 13.25 0.56
N ALA A 115 6.77 13.26 1.26
CA ALA A 115 8.02 12.71 0.74
C ALA A 115 7.90 11.20 0.45
N TYR A 116 7.28 10.45 1.36
CA TYR A 116 6.99 9.03 1.21
C TYR A 116 6.08 8.75 0.02
N ALA A 117 4.95 9.46 -0.09
CA ALA A 117 4.04 9.32 -1.21
C ALA A 117 4.68 9.70 -2.56
N ALA A 118 5.50 10.77 -2.57
CA ALA A 118 6.24 11.20 -3.76
C ALA A 118 7.31 10.19 -4.17
N TYR A 119 8.01 9.56 -3.21
CA TYR A 119 8.94 8.48 -3.53
C TYR A 119 8.23 7.31 -4.22
N LEU A 120 7.08 6.90 -3.72
CA LEU A 120 6.32 5.77 -4.28
C LEU A 120 5.73 6.08 -5.66
N ASN A 121 5.26 7.30 -5.89
CA ASN A 121 4.46 7.64 -7.08
C ASN A 121 5.16 8.55 -8.11
N GLY A 122 6.30 9.14 -7.76
CA GLY A 122 6.99 10.12 -8.60
C GLY A 122 8.45 9.78 -8.88
N ASP A 123 9.19 10.82 -9.23
CA ASP A 123 10.63 10.82 -9.48
C ASP A 123 11.39 10.78 -8.15
N THR A 124 12.02 9.65 -7.88
CA THR A 124 12.78 9.41 -6.65
C THR A 124 13.98 10.34 -6.50
N ALA A 125 14.51 10.91 -7.60
CA ALA A 125 15.63 11.84 -7.53
C ALA A 125 15.26 13.14 -6.79
N LYS A 126 14.01 13.60 -6.94
CA LYS A 126 13.50 14.83 -6.32
C LYS A 126 13.26 14.73 -4.80
N VAL A 127 13.32 13.51 -4.25
CA VAL A 127 13.15 13.23 -2.82
C VAL A 127 14.31 12.43 -2.24
N SER A 128 15.45 12.39 -2.95
CA SER A 128 16.62 11.59 -2.56
C SER A 128 17.16 11.95 -1.18
N ASP A 129 17.14 13.23 -0.80
CA ASP A 129 17.57 13.71 0.52
C ASP A 129 16.74 13.13 1.68
N TYR A 130 15.49 12.72 1.42
CA TYR A 130 14.60 12.16 2.44
C TYR A 130 14.78 10.66 2.67
N VAL A 131 15.45 9.93 1.76
CA VAL A 131 15.43 8.46 1.74
C VAL A 131 15.95 7.86 3.04
N GLU A 132 17.11 8.30 3.51
CA GLU A 132 17.71 7.76 4.73
C GLU A 132 16.82 8.00 5.96
N LEU A 133 16.17 9.17 6.03
CA LEU A 133 15.25 9.49 7.12
C LEU A 133 13.95 8.67 7.05
N LEU A 134 13.38 8.50 5.87
CA LEU A 134 12.19 7.67 5.68
C LEU A 134 12.47 6.21 6.07
N GLU A 135 13.63 5.69 5.66
CA GLU A 135 14.06 4.34 6.03
C GLU A 135 14.28 4.19 7.53
N ALA A 136 14.90 5.18 8.18
CA ALA A 136 15.12 5.18 9.62
C ALA A 136 13.82 5.25 10.44
N ILE A 137 12.76 5.89 9.92
CA ILE A 137 11.48 6.05 10.62
C ILE A 137 10.56 4.84 10.39
N TYR A 138 10.40 4.41 9.14
CA TYR A 138 9.32 3.50 8.76
C TYR A 138 9.77 2.05 8.54
N PHE A 139 11.07 1.79 8.42
CA PHE A 139 11.58 0.48 8.03
C PHE A 139 12.39 -0.20 9.14
N PRO A 140 12.33 -1.54 9.25
CA PRO A 140 11.58 -2.47 8.39
C PRO A 140 10.06 -2.39 8.59
N LEU A 141 9.33 -2.40 7.48
CA LEU A 141 7.88 -2.31 7.43
C LEU A 141 7.27 -3.71 7.29
N LYS A 142 6.08 -3.93 7.85
CA LYS A 142 5.26 -5.11 7.60
C LYS A 142 4.01 -4.70 6.83
N LEU A 143 3.73 -5.39 5.73
CA LEU A 143 2.54 -5.20 4.91
C LEU A 143 1.58 -6.36 5.13
N ALA A 144 0.30 -6.05 5.30
CA ALA A 144 -0.78 -7.02 5.31
C ALA A 144 -1.35 -7.14 3.89
N TYR A 145 -1.05 -8.25 3.22
CA TYR A 145 -1.41 -8.49 1.83
C TYR A 145 -2.66 -9.37 1.71
N PHE A 146 -3.65 -8.88 0.97
CA PHE A 146 -4.86 -9.60 0.64
C PHE A 146 -5.02 -9.66 -0.88
N ALA A 147 -5.27 -10.85 -1.39
CA ALA A 147 -5.44 -11.13 -2.80
C ALA A 147 -6.74 -11.89 -3.07
N THR A 148 -7.49 -11.41 -4.05
CA THR A 148 -8.58 -12.15 -4.67
C THR A 148 -8.58 -11.96 -6.18
N LYS A 149 -8.59 -13.04 -6.95
CA LYS A 149 -8.69 -13.01 -8.41
C LYS A 149 -10.11 -12.67 -8.86
N ASP A 150 -11.07 -12.62 -7.93
CA ASP A 150 -12.43 -12.24 -8.23
C ASP A 150 -12.62 -10.73 -8.17
N THR A 151 -13.78 -10.27 -8.63
CA THR A 151 -14.23 -8.90 -8.35
C THR A 151 -14.71 -8.84 -6.91
N MET A 152 -14.08 -7.99 -6.11
CA MET A 152 -14.52 -7.67 -4.74
C MET A 152 -15.80 -6.82 -4.80
N VAL A 153 -16.89 -7.35 -4.26
CA VAL A 153 -18.20 -6.67 -4.19
C VAL A 153 -18.35 -6.01 -2.83
N VAL A 154 -18.36 -4.67 -2.82
CA VAL A 154 -18.53 -3.86 -1.61
C VAL A 154 -20.03 -3.61 -1.40
N SER A 155 -20.68 -4.49 -0.64
CA SER A 155 -22.11 -4.40 -0.24
C SER A 155 -22.34 -4.06 1.23
N GLN A 156 -21.27 -4.10 2.02
CA GLN A 156 -21.24 -3.64 3.40
C GLN A 156 -20.09 -2.64 3.57
N ASP A 157 -20.12 -1.90 4.67
CA ASP A 157 -18.97 -1.07 5.03
C ASP A 157 -17.78 -1.95 5.38
N ILE A 158 -16.64 -1.59 4.81
CA ILE A 158 -15.37 -2.29 4.96
C ILE A 158 -14.42 -1.36 5.70
N THR A 159 -13.77 -1.90 6.73
CA THR A 159 -12.77 -1.17 7.50
C THR A 159 -11.38 -1.74 7.24
N VAL A 160 -10.43 -0.86 6.99
CA VAL A 160 -9.01 -1.16 6.91
C VAL A 160 -8.33 -0.55 8.14
N SER A 161 -7.75 -1.39 9.00
CA SER A 161 -7.27 -0.98 10.33
C SER A 161 -6.02 -1.73 10.78
N GLY A 162 -5.45 -1.28 11.90
CA GLY A 162 -4.22 -1.83 12.48
C GLY A 162 -2.98 -1.01 12.14
N GLU A 163 -1.84 -1.42 12.68
CA GLU A 163 -0.56 -0.70 12.51
C GLU A 163 0.07 -0.95 11.14
N ASP A 164 -0.11 -2.15 10.59
CA ASP A 164 0.49 -2.56 9.33
C ASP A 164 -0.29 -1.98 8.13
N PRO A 165 0.36 -1.34 7.15
CA PRO A 165 -0.28 -0.96 5.91
C PRO A 165 -0.90 -2.15 5.19
N VAL A 166 -2.06 -1.94 4.58
CA VAL A 166 -2.82 -2.98 3.88
C VAL A 166 -2.67 -2.82 2.37
N VAL A 167 -2.43 -3.94 1.70
CA VAL A 167 -2.43 -4.04 0.24
C VAL A 167 -3.58 -4.96 -0.19
N LEU A 168 -4.50 -4.40 -0.97
CA LEU A 168 -5.59 -5.15 -1.60
C LEU A 168 -5.27 -5.33 -3.09
N ASN A 169 -4.92 -6.56 -3.49
CA ASN A 169 -4.74 -6.95 -4.88
C ASN A 169 -5.99 -7.69 -5.36
N CYS A 170 -6.74 -7.11 -6.29
CA CYS A 170 -7.93 -7.75 -6.83
C CYS A 170 -8.10 -7.51 -8.32
N ASN A 171 -8.82 -8.38 -9.02
CA ASN A 171 -9.10 -8.13 -10.44
C ASN A 171 -10.00 -6.90 -10.63
N GLY A 172 -10.96 -6.70 -9.74
CA GLY A 172 -11.80 -5.52 -9.77
C GLY A 172 -12.49 -5.24 -8.44
N ILE A 173 -12.98 -4.01 -8.30
CA ILE A 173 -13.82 -3.58 -7.19
C ILE A 173 -15.14 -3.09 -7.75
N LYS A 174 -16.24 -3.60 -7.19
CA LYS A 174 -17.60 -3.16 -7.52
C LYS A 174 -18.28 -2.67 -6.25
N PHE A 175 -18.63 -1.40 -6.20
CA PHE A 175 -19.46 -0.86 -5.14
C PHE A 175 -20.94 -1.20 -5.40
N SER A 176 -21.66 -1.55 -4.35
CA SER A 176 -23.10 -1.77 -4.41
C SER A 176 -23.79 -0.92 -3.35
N GLY A 177 -24.74 -0.09 -3.77
CA GLY A 177 -25.44 0.83 -2.88
C GLY A 177 -24.54 1.97 -2.38
N THR A 178 -24.64 2.29 -1.09
CA THR A 178 -23.95 3.43 -0.45
C THR A 178 -22.73 3.02 0.38
N SER A 179 -22.39 1.74 0.42
CA SER A 179 -21.28 1.22 1.21
C SER A 179 -19.92 1.67 0.66
N GLY A 180 -18.93 1.73 1.54
CA GLY A 180 -17.59 2.18 1.21
C GLY A 180 -16.48 1.42 1.92
N ILE A 181 -15.25 1.78 1.57
CA ILE A 181 -14.04 1.34 2.26
C ILE A 181 -13.53 2.54 3.06
N SER A 182 -13.47 2.41 4.38
CA SER A 182 -12.80 3.36 5.27
C SER A 182 -11.44 2.80 5.67
N SER A 183 -10.45 3.67 5.82
CA SER A 183 -9.09 3.27 6.19
C SER A 183 -8.55 4.14 7.30
N GLU A 184 -8.09 3.50 8.37
CA GLU A 184 -7.40 4.12 9.52
C GLU A 184 -5.88 4.03 9.38
N THR A 185 -5.41 3.11 8.54
CA THR A 185 -4.00 2.94 8.17
C THR A 185 -3.79 3.22 6.68
N GLN A 186 -2.56 3.11 6.19
CA GLN A 186 -2.28 3.24 4.77
C GLN A 186 -2.89 2.05 4.01
N LEU A 187 -3.70 2.36 3.01
CA LEU A 187 -4.32 1.39 2.10
C LEU A 187 -3.78 1.59 0.69
N THR A 188 -3.27 0.52 0.09
CA THR A 188 -2.98 0.47 -1.33
C THR A 188 -3.91 -0.51 -2.01
N VAL A 189 -4.61 -0.04 -3.04
CA VAL A 189 -5.50 -0.85 -3.86
C VAL A 189 -4.87 -1.03 -5.24
N ILE A 190 -4.71 -2.28 -5.64
CA ILE A 190 -4.23 -2.67 -6.96
C ILE A 190 -5.39 -3.42 -7.63
N SER A 191 -5.96 -2.82 -8.66
CA SER A 191 -7.11 -3.37 -9.38
C SER A 191 -7.14 -2.95 -10.84
N GLU A 192 -7.57 -3.84 -11.74
CA GLU A 192 -7.75 -3.51 -13.16
C GLU A 192 -8.98 -2.62 -13.39
N THR A 193 -10.02 -2.80 -12.57
CA THR A 193 -11.28 -2.07 -12.70
C THR A 193 -11.82 -1.64 -11.36
N MET A 194 -12.39 -0.43 -11.31
CA MET A 194 -13.16 0.07 -10.19
C MET A 194 -14.48 0.62 -10.72
N ILE A 195 -15.58 0.00 -10.33
CA ILE A 195 -16.92 0.29 -10.83
C ILE A 195 -17.77 0.75 -9.65
N LYS A 196 -18.40 1.92 -9.83
CA LYS A 196 -19.38 2.46 -8.89
C LYS A 196 -20.81 2.14 -9.33
#